data_AF-A0A829GL04-F1
#
_entry.id   AF-A0A829GL04-F1
#
_cell.length_a   1.000
_cell.length_b   1.000
_cell.length_c   1.000
_cell.angle_alpha   90.00
_cell.angle_beta   90.00
_cell.angle_gamma   90.00
#
_symmetry.space_group_name_H-M   'P 1'
#
loop_
_entity.id
_entity.type
_entity.pdbx_description
1 polymer ?
#
loop_
_entity_poly.entity_id
_entity_poly.type
_entity_poly.pdbx_seq_one_letter_code
_entity_poly.pdbx_strand_id
1 'polypeptide(L)' 'MANQIQELTLEEVMGDRFGRYSKYIIQERALPDVRDGLKPVQRR' A
#
# COMPACT_ATOMS: atom_id res chain seq x y z
N MET A 1 -13.33 7.03 -29.09
CA MET A 1 -11.91 7.14 -28.66
C MET A 1 -11.44 5.73 -28.37
N ALA A 2 -10.37 5.27 -29.03
CA ALA A 2 -9.94 3.87 -28.91
C ALA A 2 -9.40 3.60 -27.49
N ASN A 3 -9.88 2.54 -26.84
CA ASN A 3 -9.26 1.99 -25.64
C ASN A 3 -7.89 1.42 -26.03
N GLN A 4 -6.81 2.17 -25.79
CA GLN A 4 -5.45 1.65 -25.90
C GLN A 4 -5.18 0.73 -24.70
N ILE A 5 -4.88 -0.54 -24.97
CA ILE A 5 -4.42 -1.48 -23.96
C ILE A 5 -2.95 -1.17 -23.68
N GLN A 6 -2.61 -1.03 -22.39
CA GLN A 6 -1.23 -0.89 -21.95
C GLN A 6 -0.67 -2.26 -21.61
N GLU A 7 0.37 -2.66 -22.34
CA GLU A 7 1.19 -3.83 -22.02
C GLU A 7 2.16 -3.44 -20.90
N LEU A 8 2.09 -4.15 -19.77
CA LEU A 8 2.98 -3.98 -18.63
C LEU A 8 3.58 -5.34 -18.28
N THR A 9 4.83 -5.37 -17.84
CA THR A 9 5.43 -6.62 -17.38
C THR A 9 4.86 -7.00 -16.02
N LEU A 10 4.84 -8.31 -15.73
CA LEU A 10 4.41 -8.82 -14.43
C LEU A 10 5.25 -8.22 -13.28
N GLU A 11 6.56 -8.07 -13.49
CA GLU A 11 7.48 -7.54 -12.49
C GLU A 11 7.14 -6.09 -12.12
N GLU A 12 6.91 -5.22 -13.12
CA GLU A 12 6.54 -3.83 -12.89
C GLU A 12 5.22 -3.71 -12.12
N VAL A 13 4.21 -4.49 -12.52
CA VAL A 13 2.90 -4.50 -11.85
C VAL A 13 3.04 -5.00 -10.42
N MET A 14 3.75 -6.10 -10.20
CA MET A 14 3.91 -6.67 -8.87
C MET A 14 4.69 -5.75 -7.94
N GLY A 15 5.80 -5.17 -8.41
CA GLY A 15 6.62 -4.25 -7.62
C GLY A 15 5.84 -3.02 -7.18
N ASP A 16 5.15 -2.37 -8.11
CA ASP A 16 4.39 -1.15 -7.83
C ASP A 16 3.18 -1.42 -6.91
N ARG A 17 2.39 -2.46 -7.19
CA ARG A 17 1.19 -2.77 -6.39
C ARG A 17 1.54 -3.27 -5.00
N PHE A 18 2.50 -4.20 -4.91
CA PHE A 18 2.93 -4.74 -3.63
C PHE A 18 3.64 -3.68 -2.78
N GLY A 19 4.49 -2.85 -3.38
CA GLY A 19 5.19 -1.77 -2.68
C GLY A 19 4.22 -0.75 -2.07
N ARG A 20 3.22 -0.30 -2.84
CA ARG A 20 2.20 0.63 -2.34
C ARG A 20 1.35 0.02 -1.23
N TYR A 21 0.91 -1.22 -1.40
CA TYR A 21 0.12 -1.91 -0.38
C TYR A 21 0.93 -2.15 0.91
N SER A 22 2.13 -2.73 0.80
CA SER A 22 2.98 -3.03 1.95
C SER A 22 3.33 -1.78 2.75
N LYS A 23 3.72 -0.68 2.09
CA LYS A 23 3.99 0.60 2.76
C LYS A 23 2.79 1.09 3.57
N TYR A 24 1.61 1.11 2.96
CA TYR A 24 0.39 1.57 3.62
C TYR A 24 0.00 0.67 4.79
N ILE A 25 0.07 -0.65 4.61
CA ILE A 25 -0.24 -1.61 5.69
C ILE A 25 0.71 -1.43 6.88
N ILE A 26 2.01 -1.30 6.62
CA ILE A 26 3.02 -1.18 7.68
C ILE A 26 2.86 0.13 8.45
N GLN A 27 2.78 1.26 7.74
CA GLN A 27 2.82 2.59 8.36
C GLN A 27 1.48 3.02 8.95
N GLU A 28 0.37 2.71 8.26
CA GLU A 28 -0.92 3.35 8.52
C GLU A 28 -2.03 2.36 8.91
N ARG A 29 -1.67 1.11 9.24
CA ARG A 29 -2.68 0.11 9.65
C ARG A 29 -2.21 -0.90 10.69
N ALA A 30 -1.14 -1.63 10.41
CA ALA A 30 -0.81 -2.86 11.14
C ALA A 30 -0.01 -2.60 12.42
N LEU A 31 0.92 -1.63 12.39
CA LEU A 31 1.81 -1.34 13.50
C LEU A 31 1.28 -0.22 14.41
N PRO A 32 1.49 -0.33 15.74
CA PRO A 32 1.22 0.77 16.66
C PRO A 32 2.30 1.85 16.57
N ASP A 33 1.94 3.10 16.88
CA ASP A 33 2.92 4.18 17.04
C ASP A 33 3.69 4.01 18.36
N VAL A 34 4.99 4.29 18.36
CA VAL A 34 5.85 4.11 19.55
C VAL A 34 5.50 5.06 20.70
N ARG A 35 4.88 6.21 20.41
CA ARG A 35 4.59 7.25 21.40
C ARG A 35 3.37 6.92 22.24
N ASP A 36 2.36 6.31 21.64
CA ASP A 36 1.07 6.01 22.28
C ASP A 36 0.71 4.52 22.31
N GLY A 37 1.42 3.67 21.56
CA GLY A 37 1.15 2.24 21.47
C GLY A 37 -0.11 1.89 20.68
N LEU A 38 -0.75 2.85 20.01
CA LEU A 38 -2.03 2.64 19.33
C LEU A 38 -1.89 2.53 17.82
N LYS A 39 -2.65 1.61 17.24
CA LYS A 39 -2.84 1.49 15.79
C LYS A 39 -3.79 2.57 15.29
N PRO A 40 -3.74 2.94 13.99
CA PRO A 40 -4.56 4.02 13.45
C PRO A 40 -6.08 3.85 13.64
N VAL A 41 -6.60 2.63 13.60
CA VAL A 41 -8.04 2.38 13.84
C VAL A 41 -8.46 2.60 15.30
N GLN A 42 -7.52 2.46 16.24
CA GLN A 42 -7.79 2.60 17.68
C GLN A 42 -7.75 4.07 18.12
N ARG A 43 -7.11 4.94 17.33
CA ARG A 43 -7.02 6.39 17.60
C ARG A 43 -8.22 7.17 17.04
N ARG A 44 -8.94 6.61 16.08
CA ARG A 44 -10.15 7.19 15.47
C ARG A 44 -11.37 6.83 16.29
#